data_AF-A0AAX2ZTB7-F1
#
_entry.id   AF-A0AAX2ZTB7-F1
#
_cell.length_a   1.000
_cell.length_b   1.000
_cell.length_c   1.000
_cell.angle_alpha   90.00
_cell.angle_beta   90.00
_cell.angle_gamma   90.00
#
_symmetry.space_group_name_H-M   'P 1'
#
loop_
_entity.id
_entity.type
_entity.pdbx_description
1 polymer ?
#
loop_
_entity_poly.entity_id
_entity_poly.type
_entity_poly.pdbx_seq_one_letter_code
_entity_poly.pdbx_strand_id
1 'polypeptide(L)'
;MSAPSDLEAESPAALTTISDAYIRESCLGVAGLINDLVQWGAYEPHGDPAAIDSTYASLIFPAPLSYSHQLIRYYLEGVRDGLIALSRVFTQDITVHVPTAVLSRQVIEYSASAHYLSDPDDTPEMRLAKMLSIYKPSLVKRTLKAPQVHGLYSAANRLLNDWQSTTSLPSATPPFGSITDAVAVLLSSFAERKVSEGSYRRLCGFAHASPRDITELYELTWRESAQMNAVRYAEAVGDIAVGLRSVCAATLRVYRLRVPPSELDHKLLGIRIQHFGLVIDEITARLGAFWKTVPQLMEQAYASRGMESPRLEDLFDDMSDDGEDETD
;
A
#
# COMPACT_ATOMS: atom_id res chain seq x y z
N MET A 1 8.95 -25.18 -47.21
CA MET A 1 8.03 -24.66 -46.18
C MET A 1 8.90 -23.85 -45.23
N SER A 2 8.87 -22.53 -45.38
CA SER A 2 9.60 -21.63 -44.49
C SER A 2 8.88 -21.59 -43.15
N ALA A 3 9.60 -21.80 -42.05
CA ALA A 3 9.08 -21.58 -40.71
C ALA A 3 8.55 -20.13 -40.63
N PRO A 4 7.41 -19.86 -39.97
CA PRO A 4 7.00 -18.50 -39.70
C PRO A 4 8.14 -17.83 -38.94
N SER A 5 8.58 -16.69 -39.48
CA SER A 5 9.55 -15.78 -38.88
C SER A 5 9.21 -15.53 -37.43
N ASP A 6 10.24 -15.53 -36.58
CA ASP A 6 10.21 -15.00 -35.23
C ASP A 6 9.28 -13.79 -35.16
N LEU A 7 8.08 -13.98 -34.62
CA LEU A 7 7.28 -12.90 -34.07
C LEU A 7 8.23 -12.27 -33.06
N GLU A 8 8.77 -11.09 -33.36
CA GLU A 8 9.42 -10.25 -32.36
C GLU A 8 8.48 -10.26 -31.16
N ALA A 9 8.88 -10.91 -30.07
CA ALA A 9 8.00 -11.13 -28.93
C ALA A 9 7.55 -9.75 -28.46
N GLU A 10 6.31 -9.37 -28.77
CA GLU A 10 5.80 -8.05 -28.44
C GLU A 10 5.97 -7.86 -26.94
N SER A 11 6.65 -6.77 -26.57
CA SER A 11 6.88 -6.45 -25.16
C SER A 11 5.55 -6.46 -24.40
N PRO A 12 5.47 -7.03 -23.18
CA PRO A 12 4.28 -6.97 -22.33
C PRO A 12 3.67 -5.55 -22.20
N ALA A 13 4.51 -4.52 -22.22
CA ALA A 13 4.07 -3.12 -22.19
C ALA A 13 3.35 -2.67 -23.48
N ALA A 14 3.70 -3.23 -24.63
CA ALA A 14 3.05 -2.95 -25.91
C ALA A 14 1.64 -3.54 -25.96
N LEU A 15 1.46 -4.77 -25.46
CA LEU A 15 0.18 -5.46 -25.39
C LEU A 15 -0.80 -4.82 -24.39
N THR A 16 -0.28 -4.23 -23.30
CA THR A 16 -1.10 -3.54 -22.30
C THR A 16 -1.39 -2.08 -22.62
N THR A 17 -0.65 -1.47 -23.56
CA THR A 17 -0.64 -0.01 -23.82
C THR A 17 -0.22 0.84 -22.61
N ILE A 18 0.35 0.22 -21.58
CA ILE A 18 0.83 0.89 -20.37
C ILE A 18 2.35 0.93 -20.40
N SER A 19 2.91 2.13 -20.51
CA SER A 19 4.36 2.34 -20.54
C SER A 19 5.01 2.05 -19.19
N ASP A 20 6.06 1.22 -19.18
CA ASP A 20 6.85 0.95 -17.98
C ASP A 20 7.55 2.22 -17.49
N ALA A 21 8.04 3.05 -18.42
CA ALA A 21 8.64 4.33 -18.10
C ALA A 21 7.65 5.23 -17.36
N TYR A 22 6.38 5.26 -17.79
CA TYR A 22 5.33 6.04 -17.13
C TYR A 22 5.08 5.57 -15.69
N ILE A 23 5.07 4.25 -15.44
CA ILE A 23 4.93 3.70 -14.09
C ILE A 23 6.14 4.05 -13.21
N ARG A 24 7.35 3.88 -13.73
CA ARG A 24 8.59 4.21 -13.00
C ARG A 24 8.68 5.69 -12.65
N GLU A 25 8.36 6.56 -13.60
CA GLU A 25 8.37 8.01 -13.42
C GLU A 25 7.30 8.45 -12.43
N SER A 26 6.13 7.82 -12.45
CA SER A 26 5.07 8.05 -11.46
C SER A 26 5.56 7.72 -10.05
N CYS A 27 6.17 6.54 -9.84
CA CYS A 27 6.76 6.16 -8.56
C CYS A 27 7.82 7.17 -8.08
N LEU A 28 8.72 7.61 -8.97
CA LEU A 28 9.76 8.59 -8.62
C LEU A 28 9.20 9.98 -8.34
N GLY A 29 8.23 10.45 -9.13
CA GLY A 29 7.59 11.75 -8.95
C GLY A 29 6.86 11.84 -7.61
N VAL A 30 6.20 10.76 -7.21
CA VAL A 30 5.49 10.64 -5.92
C VAL A 30 6.48 10.52 -4.77
N ALA A 31 7.55 9.74 -4.93
CA ALA A 31 8.64 9.71 -3.95
C ALA A 31 9.24 11.10 -3.73
N GLY A 32 9.44 11.88 -4.81
CA GLY A 32 9.88 13.28 -4.74
C GLY A 32 8.88 14.16 -3.98
N LEU A 33 7.57 13.99 -4.23
CA LEU A 33 6.52 14.72 -3.52
C LEU A 33 6.58 14.44 -2.01
N ILE A 34 6.67 13.17 -1.63
CA ILE A 34 6.79 12.78 -0.22
C ILE A 34 8.05 13.37 0.39
N ASN A 35 9.17 13.33 -0.34
CA ASN A 35 10.43 13.88 0.13
C ASN A 35 10.31 15.36 0.49
N ASP A 36 9.58 16.14 -0.31
CA ASP A 36 9.35 17.56 -0.04
C ASP A 36 8.41 17.74 1.17
N LEU A 37 7.31 16.98 1.24
CA LEU A 37 6.33 17.05 2.33
C LEU A 37 6.94 16.72 3.70
N VAL A 38 7.80 15.70 3.79
CA VAL A 38 8.38 15.28 5.08
C VAL A 38 9.40 16.26 5.66
N GLN A 39 9.91 17.20 4.85
CA GLN A 39 10.76 18.29 5.34
C GLN A 39 9.97 19.42 5.99
N TRP A 40 8.66 19.49 5.77
CA TRP A 40 7.83 20.52 6.37
C TRP A 40 7.69 20.31 7.87
N GLY A 41 7.61 21.42 8.60
CA GLY A 41 7.42 21.42 10.05
C GLY A 41 6.12 20.70 10.44
N ALA A 42 6.05 20.16 11.65
CA ALA A 42 4.81 19.59 12.18
C ALA A 42 3.83 20.71 12.57
N TYR A 43 2.54 20.51 12.32
CA TYR A 43 1.45 21.37 12.77
C TYR A 43 0.45 20.52 13.56
N GLU A 44 0.05 21.00 14.74
CA GLU A 44 -1.04 20.42 15.52
C GLU A 44 -2.25 21.38 15.52
N PRO A 45 -3.41 21.00 14.95
CA PRO A 45 -4.57 21.88 14.85
C PRO A 45 -5.20 22.26 16.19
N HIS A 46 -5.06 21.41 17.21
CA HIS A 46 -5.84 21.49 18.45
C HIS A 46 -5.01 21.85 19.70
N GLY A 47 -3.81 22.41 19.53
CA GLY A 47 -3.04 22.93 20.66
C GLY A 47 -1.57 23.16 20.37
N ASP A 48 -0.89 23.79 21.33
CA ASP A 48 0.57 23.95 21.28
C ASP A 48 1.27 22.61 21.55
N PRO A 49 2.05 22.08 20.59
CA PRO A 49 2.74 20.80 20.77
C PRO A 49 3.62 20.74 22.02
N ALA A 50 4.29 21.84 22.38
CA ALA A 50 5.19 21.87 23.52
C ALA A 50 4.44 21.73 24.86
N ALA A 51 3.28 22.38 24.98
CA ALA A 51 2.42 22.28 26.16
C ALA A 51 1.84 20.87 26.34
N ILE A 52 1.43 20.24 25.24
CA ILE A 52 0.90 18.87 25.25
C ILE A 52 2.02 17.88 25.58
N ASP A 53 3.19 18.03 24.96
CA ASP A 53 4.35 17.19 25.24
C ASP A 53 4.73 17.27 26.73
N SER A 54 4.74 18.47 27.33
CA SER A 54 5.02 18.62 28.76
C SER A 54 3.97 17.95 29.66
N THR A 55 2.70 17.93 29.24
CA THR A 55 1.61 17.32 30.02
C THR A 55 1.67 15.80 30.00
N TYR A 56 2.01 15.21 28.84
CA TYR A 56 1.98 13.77 28.63
C TYR A 56 3.37 13.12 28.66
N ALA A 57 4.44 13.89 28.91
CA ALA A 57 5.81 13.38 28.94
C ALA A 57 5.97 12.17 29.88
N SER A 58 6.80 11.24 29.44
CA SER A 58 7.21 10.08 30.22
C SER A 58 8.69 9.80 30.04
N LEU A 59 9.21 8.87 30.83
CA LEU A 59 10.58 8.39 30.67
C LEU A 59 10.81 7.75 29.28
N ILE A 60 9.79 7.10 28.71
CA ILE A 60 9.89 6.44 27.40
C ILE A 60 9.67 7.43 26.26
N PHE A 61 8.72 8.34 26.44
CA PHE A 61 8.37 9.37 25.47
C PHE A 61 8.46 10.74 26.13
N PRO A 62 9.64 11.39 26.12
CA PRO A 62 9.80 12.72 26.70
C PRO A 62 8.99 13.80 25.97
N ALA A 63 8.68 13.57 24.70
CA ALA A 63 7.86 14.45 23.85
C ALA A 63 6.92 13.57 22.99
N PRO A 64 5.85 13.01 23.58
CA PRO A 64 5.03 11.97 22.96
C PRO A 64 4.24 12.43 21.72
N LEU A 65 3.80 13.68 21.66
CA LEU A 65 3.10 14.23 20.51
C LEU A 65 4.09 14.55 19.39
N SER A 66 5.23 15.17 19.72
CA SER A 66 6.32 15.34 18.77
C SER A 66 6.78 14.01 18.18
N TYR A 67 6.88 12.96 19.01
CA TYR A 67 7.16 11.60 18.57
C TYR A 67 6.09 11.05 17.62
N SER A 68 4.81 11.33 17.88
CA SER A 68 3.70 10.93 16.99
C SER A 68 3.83 11.57 15.60
N HIS A 69 4.18 12.87 15.54
CA HIS A 69 4.46 13.57 14.27
C HIS A 69 5.70 13.04 13.54
N GLN A 70 6.75 12.66 14.29
CA GLN A 70 7.92 11.98 13.73
C GLN A 70 7.58 10.60 13.18
N LEU A 71 6.71 9.85 13.87
CA LEU A 71 6.27 8.54 13.41
C LEU A 71 5.50 8.61 12.09
N ILE A 72 4.63 9.61 11.91
CA ILE A 72 3.99 9.91 10.62
C ILE A 72 5.04 10.15 9.53
N ARG A 73 6.07 10.95 9.84
CA ARG A 73 7.17 11.22 8.91
C ARG A 73 7.91 9.94 8.54
N TYR A 74 8.27 9.09 9.49
CA TYR A 74 8.99 7.84 9.22
C TYR A 74 8.18 6.86 8.37
N TYR A 75 6.87 6.77 8.58
CA TYR A 75 6.01 5.99 7.70
C TYR A 75 6.02 6.52 6.27
N LEU A 76 5.92 7.83 6.06
CA LEU A 76 6.03 8.43 4.74
C LEU A 76 7.42 8.26 4.11
N GLU A 77 8.50 8.39 4.88
CA GLU A 77 9.85 8.10 4.38
C GLU A 77 9.99 6.63 3.94
N GLY A 78 9.41 5.69 4.67
CA GLY A 78 9.37 4.29 4.24
C GLY A 78 8.50 4.06 2.98
N VAL A 79 7.41 4.81 2.80
CA VAL A 79 6.64 4.82 1.54
C VAL A 79 7.51 5.32 0.39
N ARG A 80 8.21 6.45 0.57
CA ARG A 80 9.14 7.02 -0.43
C ARG A 80 10.17 5.97 -0.85
N ASP A 81 10.80 5.31 0.11
CA ASP A 81 11.85 4.33 -0.16
C ASP A 81 11.29 3.09 -0.88
N GLY A 82 10.08 2.66 -0.53
CA GLY A 82 9.34 1.61 -1.24
C GLY A 82 9.04 1.96 -2.70
N LEU A 83 8.60 3.20 -2.97
CA LEU A 83 8.34 3.69 -4.34
C LEU A 83 9.63 3.78 -5.19
N ILE A 84 10.74 4.23 -4.59
CA ILE A 84 12.05 4.23 -5.26
C ILE A 84 12.47 2.80 -5.59
N ALA A 85 12.26 1.85 -4.67
CA ALA A 85 12.55 0.44 -4.91
C ALA A 85 11.68 -0.14 -6.03
N LEU A 86 10.36 0.13 -6.03
CA LEU A 86 9.44 -0.29 -7.10
C LEU A 86 9.90 0.20 -8.49
N SER A 87 10.30 1.47 -8.59
CA SER A 87 10.84 2.05 -9.83
C SER A 87 12.09 1.31 -10.33
N ARG A 88 12.98 0.93 -9.39
CA ARG A 88 14.20 0.16 -9.72
C ARG A 88 13.90 -1.28 -10.12
N VAL A 89 12.96 -1.95 -9.46
CA VAL A 89 12.54 -3.32 -9.83
C VAL A 89 12.01 -3.34 -11.27
N PHE A 90 11.13 -2.40 -11.62
CA PHE A 90 10.60 -2.27 -12.99
C PHE A 90 11.67 -1.90 -14.03
N THR A 91 12.78 -1.28 -13.62
CA THR A 91 13.91 -1.03 -14.54
C THR A 91 14.66 -2.32 -14.87
N GLN A 92 14.75 -3.25 -13.91
CA GLN A 92 15.52 -4.47 -14.05
C GLN A 92 14.74 -5.57 -14.79
N ASP A 93 13.48 -5.77 -14.42
CA ASP A 93 12.59 -6.72 -15.09
C ASP A 93 11.12 -6.37 -14.77
N ILE A 94 10.38 -6.02 -15.82
CA ILE A 94 8.97 -5.60 -15.76
C ILE A 94 8.01 -6.76 -15.43
N THR A 95 8.48 -8.00 -15.47
CA THR A 95 7.68 -9.20 -15.17
C THR A 95 7.87 -9.72 -13.75
N VAL A 96 8.68 -9.04 -12.93
CA VAL A 96 8.96 -9.40 -11.54
C VAL A 96 7.75 -9.13 -10.65
N HIS A 97 6.96 -10.17 -10.40
CA HIS A 97 5.71 -10.05 -9.68
C HIS A 97 5.88 -10.08 -8.15
N VAL A 98 6.62 -11.05 -7.59
CA VAL A 98 6.74 -11.23 -6.13
C VAL A 98 7.40 -10.02 -5.42
N PRO A 99 8.59 -9.55 -5.85
CA PRO A 99 9.15 -8.31 -5.31
C PRO A 99 8.25 -7.08 -5.45
N THR A 100 7.55 -6.93 -6.58
CA THR A 100 6.57 -5.85 -6.76
C THR A 100 5.45 -5.95 -5.74
N ALA A 101 4.86 -7.14 -5.56
CA ALA A 101 3.80 -7.36 -4.61
C ALA A 101 4.25 -7.07 -3.17
N VAL A 102 5.44 -7.52 -2.78
CA VAL A 102 6.01 -7.27 -1.44
C VAL A 102 6.20 -5.77 -1.19
N LEU A 103 6.75 -5.04 -2.16
CA LEU A 103 6.99 -3.61 -2.03
C LEU A 103 5.69 -2.79 -2.07
N SER A 104 4.76 -3.12 -2.96
CA SER A 104 3.43 -2.50 -3.01
C SER A 104 2.67 -2.70 -1.71
N ARG A 105 2.73 -3.90 -1.11
CA ARG A 105 2.17 -4.17 0.21
C ARG A 105 2.78 -3.25 1.27
N GLN A 106 4.09 -3.15 1.35
CA GLN A 106 4.76 -2.28 2.32
C GLN A 106 4.32 -0.81 2.15
N VAL A 107 4.28 -0.32 0.91
CA VAL A 107 3.80 1.04 0.58
C VAL A 107 2.39 1.25 1.10
N ILE A 108 1.49 0.29 0.90
CA ILE A 108 0.10 0.36 1.38
C ILE A 108 0.04 0.38 2.91
N GLU A 109 0.74 -0.54 3.59
CA GLU A 109 0.74 -0.66 5.06
C GLU A 109 1.26 0.61 5.75
N TYR A 110 2.34 1.19 5.20
CA TYR A 110 2.94 2.40 5.75
C TYR A 110 2.08 3.63 5.47
N SER A 111 1.48 3.71 4.27
CA SER A 111 0.51 4.74 3.94
C SER A 111 -0.69 4.70 4.88
N ALA A 112 -1.20 3.50 5.18
CA ALA A 112 -2.32 3.30 6.09
C ALA A 112 -2.00 3.78 7.51
N SER A 113 -0.80 3.46 7.99
CA SER A 113 -0.31 3.89 9.30
C SER A 113 -0.16 5.41 9.37
N ALA A 114 0.41 6.03 8.33
CA ALA A 114 0.52 7.48 8.22
C ALA A 114 -0.87 8.15 8.18
N HIS A 115 -1.80 7.63 7.37
CA HIS A 115 -3.17 8.13 7.25
C HIS A 115 -3.97 8.05 8.56
N TYR A 116 -3.86 6.92 9.27
CA TYR A 116 -4.54 6.72 10.55
C TYR A 116 -4.05 7.71 11.61
N LEU A 117 -2.73 7.94 11.68
CA LEU A 117 -2.11 8.86 12.63
C LEU A 117 -2.31 10.34 12.28
N SER A 118 -2.75 10.66 11.06
CA SER A 118 -2.78 12.03 10.54
C SER A 118 -4.19 12.60 10.34
N ASP A 119 -5.18 12.08 11.08
CA ASP A 119 -6.52 12.68 11.04
C ASP A 119 -6.47 14.10 11.65
N PRO A 120 -6.82 15.16 10.89
CA PRO A 120 -6.81 16.53 11.40
C PRO A 120 -7.91 16.79 12.43
N ASP A 121 -8.95 15.94 12.47
CA ASP A 121 -10.07 16.08 13.41
C ASP A 121 -9.80 15.37 14.75
N ASP A 122 -8.72 14.57 14.83
CA ASP A 122 -8.28 13.97 16.09
C ASP A 122 -7.81 15.04 17.08
N THR A 123 -8.22 14.90 18.34
CA THR A 123 -7.57 15.62 19.43
C THR A 123 -6.13 15.11 19.62
N PRO A 124 -5.24 15.89 20.28
CA PRO A 124 -3.88 15.46 20.53
C PRO A 124 -3.83 14.16 21.33
N GLU A 125 -4.71 13.97 22.31
CA GLU A 125 -4.82 12.76 23.12
C GLU A 125 -5.22 11.54 22.28
N MET A 126 -6.13 11.72 21.31
CA MET A 126 -6.47 10.67 20.36
C MET A 126 -5.24 10.31 19.51
N ARG A 127 -4.50 11.30 19.01
CA ARG A 127 -3.27 11.05 18.23
C ARG A 127 -2.22 10.28 19.05
N LEU A 128 -2.05 10.62 20.33
CA LEU A 128 -1.19 9.86 21.26
C LEU A 128 -1.69 8.43 21.44
N ALA A 129 -2.99 8.23 21.66
CA ALA A 129 -3.59 6.91 21.80
C ALA A 129 -3.38 6.05 20.54
N LYS A 130 -3.54 6.65 19.35
CA LYS A 130 -3.27 6.02 18.05
C LYS A 130 -1.79 5.65 17.87
N MET A 131 -0.86 6.51 18.31
CA MET A 131 0.57 6.19 18.30
C MET A 131 0.88 4.97 19.18
N LEU A 132 0.27 4.87 20.36
CA LEU A 132 0.44 3.73 21.26
C LEU A 132 -0.18 2.45 20.72
N SER A 133 -1.32 2.53 20.05
CA SER A 133 -1.99 1.36 19.44
C SER A 133 -1.12 0.70 18.36
N ILE A 134 -0.27 1.48 17.68
CA ILE A 134 0.74 1.00 16.74
C ILE A 134 1.99 0.52 17.47
N TYR A 135 2.48 1.28 18.45
CA TYR A 135 3.75 0.98 19.11
C TYR A 135 3.69 -0.28 19.99
N LYS A 136 2.65 -0.45 20.82
CA LYS A 136 2.57 -1.56 21.79
C LYS A 136 2.63 -2.96 21.17
N PRO A 137 1.89 -3.27 20.09
CA PRO A 137 1.98 -4.57 19.45
C PRO A 137 3.39 -4.92 18.95
N SER A 138 4.22 -3.93 18.60
CA SER A 138 5.61 -4.17 18.16
C SER A 138 6.52 -4.69 19.29
N LEU A 139 6.18 -4.41 20.55
CA LEU A 139 6.88 -4.94 21.72
C LEU A 139 6.44 -6.37 22.08
N VAL A 140 5.23 -6.76 21.68
CA VAL A 140 4.61 -8.06 22.02
C VAL A 140 4.78 -9.09 20.88
N LYS A 141 4.63 -8.66 19.63
CA LYS A 141 4.85 -9.48 18.43
C LYS A 141 6.34 -9.53 18.10
N ARG A 142 7.10 -10.43 18.73
CA ARG A 142 8.12 -11.29 18.06
C ARG A 142 8.98 -12.11 19.03
N THR A 143 8.79 -13.44 18.96
CA THR A 143 9.74 -14.52 18.59
C THR A 143 11.26 -14.41 18.80
N LEU A 144 11.81 -13.43 19.53
CA LEU A 144 13.23 -13.45 19.89
C LEU A 144 13.41 -14.27 21.17
N LYS A 145 13.88 -15.52 21.01
CA LYS A 145 14.12 -16.48 22.10
C LYS A 145 15.24 -16.08 23.07
N ALA A 146 15.94 -14.97 22.83
CA ALA A 146 17.02 -14.50 23.68
C ALA A 146 16.45 -13.91 24.99
N PRO A 147 16.73 -14.51 26.18
CA PRO A 147 16.13 -14.08 27.44
C PRO A 147 16.42 -12.62 27.81
N GLN A 148 17.60 -12.11 27.44
CA GLN A 148 18.02 -10.72 27.70
C GLN A 148 17.16 -9.71 26.93
N VAL A 149 16.82 -10.04 25.68
CA VAL A 149 15.96 -9.22 24.82
C VAL A 149 14.52 -9.22 25.37
N HIS A 150 14.04 -10.37 25.85
CA HIS A 150 12.73 -10.48 26.48
C HIS A 150 12.60 -9.62 27.75
N GLY A 151 13.65 -9.56 28.58
CA GLY A 151 13.69 -8.72 29.78
C GLY A 151 13.55 -7.22 29.46
N LEU A 152 14.22 -6.76 28.40
CA LEU A 152 14.15 -5.36 27.95
C LEU A 152 12.74 -4.99 27.46
N TYR A 153 12.11 -5.83 26.62
CA TYR A 153 10.75 -5.59 26.14
C TYR A 153 9.69 -5.66 27.24
N SER A 154 9.84 -6.59 28.19
CA SER A 154 8.95 -6.70 29.35
C SER A 154 9.03 -5.46 30.24
N ALA A 155 10.24 -4.94 30.49
CA ALA A 155 10.44 -3.70 31.23
C ALA A 155 9.82 -2.49 30.50
N ALA A 156 10.04 -2.37 29.19
CA ALA A 156 9.44 -1.32 28.36
C ALA A 156 7.89 -1.39 28.38
N ASN A 157 7.32 -2.59 28.26
CA ASN A 157 5.86 -2.78 28.31
C ASN A 157 5.28 -2.39 29.69
N ARG A 158 5.98 -2.72 30.79
CA ARG A 158 5.56 -2.32 32.13
C ARG A 158 5.53 -0.80 32.28
N LEU A 159 6.63 -0.14 31.93
CA LEU A 159 6.74 1.33 31.97
C LEU A 159 5.66 2.03 31.13
N LEU A 160 5.29 1.47 29.97
CA LEU A 160 4.21 1.99 29.13
C LEU A 160 2.82 1.78 29.74
N ASN A 161 2.58 0.65 30.40
CA ASN A 161 1.32 0.40 31.06
C ASN A 161 1.16 1.29 32.30
N ASP A 162 2.24 1.49 33.06
CA ASP A 162 2.27 2.40 34.19
C ASP A 162 1.96 3.84 33.73
N TRP A 163 2.63 4.31 32.67
CA TRP A 163 2.33 5.63 32.11
C TRP A 163 0.89 5.73 31.59
N GLN A 164 0.40 4.78 30.79
CA GLN A 164 -1.00 4.82 30.31
C GLN A 164 -2.03 4.76 31.45
N SER A 165 -1.72 4.08 32.56
CA SER A 165 -2.62 4.04 33.72
C SER A 165 -2.73 5.39 34.44
N THR A 166 -1.76 6.28 34.24
CA THR A 166 -1.69 7.62 34.86
C THR A 166 -2.05 8.75 33.92
N THR A 167 -1.93 8.54 32.60
CA THR A 167 -2.40 9.46 31.56
C THR A 167 -3.71 8.92 31.00
N SER A 168 -4.84 9.47 31.46
CA SER A 168 -6.17 9.13 30.96
C SER A 168 -6.31 9.48 29.47
N LEU A 169 -5.85 8.57 28.60
CA LEU A 169 -5.96 8.66 27.15
C LEU A 169 -7.25 8.00 26.68
N PRO A 170 -7.89 8.50 25.59
CA PRO A 170 -9.04 7.85 25.00
C PRO A 170 -8.67 6.47 24.47
N SER A 171 -9.66 5.58 24.34
CA SER A 171 -9.46 4.31 23.65
C SER A 171 -9.31 4.56 22.16
N ALA A 172 -8.15 4.24 21.61
CA ALA A 172 -7.95 4.17 20.17
C ALA A 172 -8.21 2.74 19.72
N THR A 173 -9.20 2.56 18.85
CA THR A 173 -9.31 1.32 18.07
C THR A 173 -7.99 1.17 17.30
N PRO A 174 -7.31 0.01 17.36
CA PRO A 174 -6.12 -0.25 16.55
C PRO A 174 -6.39 0.19 15.12
N PRO A 175 -5.35 0.67 14.40
CA PRO A 175 -5.54 1.31 13.11
C PRO A 175 -6.53 0.54 12.25
N PHE A 176 -6.45 -0.80 12.28
CA PHE A 176 -7.33 -1.71 11.55
C PHE A 176 -7.51 -3.03 12.33
N GLY A 177 -8.71 -3.63 12.33
CA GLY A 177 -8.96 -4.95 12.96
C GLY A 177 -8.13 -6.05 12.31
N SER A 178 -7.93 -5.92 11.01
CA SER A 178 -6.93 -6.57 10.17
C SER A 178 -6.32 -5.53 9.22
N ILE A 179 -5.11 -5.73 8.70
CA ILE A 179 -4.52 -4.79 7.73
C ILE A 179 -5.35 -4.73 6.43
N THR A 180 -6.13 -5.75 6.13
CA THR A 180 -7.10 -5.74 5.03
C THR A 180 -8.17 -4.65 5.21
N ASP A 181 -8.64 -4.43 6.43
CA ASP A 181 -9.58 -3.35 6.76
C ASP A 181 -8.95 -1.97 6.55
N ALA A 182 -7.61 -1.88 6.66
CA ALA A 182 -6.84 -0.69 6.37
C ALA A 182 -6.94 -0.20 4.96
N VAL A 183 -6.76 -1.16 4.07
CA VAL A 183 -6.79 -0.93 2.65
C VAL A 183 -8.20 -0.59 2.23
N ALA A 184 -9.19 -1.27 2.80
CA ALA A 184 -10.60 -0.96 2.59
C ALA A 184 -10.99 0.46 3.06
N VAL A 185 -10.46 0.93 4.19
CA VAL A 185 -10.70 2.30 4.69
C VAL A 185 -9.99 3.34 3.81
N LEU A 186 -8.71 3.14 3.49
CA LEU A 186 -7.93 4.03 2.63
C LEU A 186 -8.55 4.20 1.24
N LEU A 187 -9.18 3.13 0.73
CA LEU A 187 -9.71 3.09 -0.63
C LEU A 187 -11.23 3.25 -0.67
N SER A 188 -11.86 3.53 0.48
CA SER A 188 -13.32 3.69 0.62
C SER A 188 -13.89 4.83 -0.23
N SER A 189 -13.08 5.84 -0.55
CA SER A 189 -13.43 6.96 -1.44
C SER A 189 -13.33 6.63 -2.93
N PHE A 190 -12.83 5.45 -3.29
CA PHE A 190 -12.70 5.00 -4.67
C PHE A 190 -13.77 3.94 -4.97
N ALA A 191 -14.32 3.95 -6.18
CA ALA A 191 -15.43 3.08 -6.60
C ALA A 191 -15.11 1.56 -6.57
N GLU A 192 -13.85 1.19 -6.32
CA GLU A 192 -13.29 -0.16 -6.53
C GLU A 192 -13.01 -0.92 -5.21
N ARG A 193 -13.80 -0.67 -4.16
CA ARG A 193 -13.56 -1.22 -2.81
C ARG A 193 -13.34 -2.74 -2.80
N LYS A 194 -14.16 -3.53 -3.50
CA LYS A 194 -14.01 -5.01 -3.59
C LYS A 194 -12.71 -5.43 -4.31
N VAL A 195 -12.31 -4.70 -5.35
CA VAL A 195 -11.07 -4.95 -6.12
C VAL A 195 -9.84 -4.77 -5.21
N SER A 196 -9.89 -3.77 -4.33
CA SER A 196 -8.76 -3.45 -3.45
C SER A 196 -8.53 -4.44 -2.31
N GLU A 197 -9.60 -5.03 -1.77
CA GLU A 197 -9.50 -6.06 -0.73
C GLU A 197 -8.94 -7.37 -1.29
N GLY A 198 -9.44 -7.81 -2.45
CA GLY A 198 -8.92 -8.99 -3.15
C GLY A 198 -7.45 -8.82 -3.55
N SER A 199 -7.09 -7.63 -4.06
CA SER A 199 -5.69 -7.31 -4.40
C SER A 199 -4.79 -7.37 -3.18
N TYR A 200 -5.19 -6.76 -2.06
CA TYR A 200 -4.38 -6.76 -0.84
C TYR A 200 -4.19 -8.16 -0.21
N ARG A 201 -5.23 -9.01 -0.22
CA ARG A 201 -5.10 -10.40 0.24
C ARG A 201 -4.09 -11.17 -0.61
N ARG A 202 -4.13 -10.99 -1.94
CA ARG A 202 -3.17 -11.58 -2.88
C ARG A 202 -1.73 -11.12 -2.61
N LEU A 203 -1.53 -9.81 -2.40
CA LEU A 203 -0.25 -9.24 -1.99
C LEU A 203 0.31 -9.89 -0.71
N CYS A 204 -0.55 -10.14 0.28
CA CYS A 204 -0.17 -10.85 1.50
C CYS A 204 0.24 -12.30 1.23
N GLY A 205 -0.47 -12.98 0.33
CA GLY A 205 -0.17 -14.34 -0.13
C GLY A 205 1.23 -14.45 -0.74
N PHE A 206 1.63 -13.48 -1.57
CA PHE A 206 2.99 -13.43 -2.11
C PHE A 206 4.06 -13.10 -1.08
N ALA A 207 3.78 -12.17 -0.17
CA ALA A 207 4.74 -11.78 0.86
C ALA A 207 4.96 -12.85 1.94
N HIS A 208 3.95 -13.70 2.18
CA HIS A 208 3.98 -14.80 3.16
C HIS A 208 3.79 -16.17 2.49
N ALA A 209 4.45 -16.36 1.35
CA ALA A 209 4.60 -17.63 0.62
C ALA A 209 3.41 -18.60 0.71
N SER A 210 2.22 -18.11 0.38
CA SER A 210 1.00 -18.92 0.30
C SER A 210 1.12 -19.91 -0.86
N PRO A 211 1.00 -21.23 -0.61
CA PRO A 211 1.09 -22.22 -1.69
C PRO A 211 0.04 -22.00 -2.78
N ARG A 212 -1.16 -21.52 -2.42
CA ARG A 212 -2.22 -21.19 -3.38
C ARG A 212 -1.77 -20.05 -4.30
N ASP A 213 -1.40 -18.91 -3.73
CA ASP A 213 -1.02 -17.72 -4.52
C ASP A 213 0.25 -17.98 -5.34
N ILE A 214 1.21 -18.74 -4.80
CA ILE A 214 2.39 -19.17 -5.56
C ILE A 214 2.01 -20.11 -6.70
N THR A 215 1.07 -21.04 -6.50
CA THR A 215 0.61 -21.96 -7.55
C THR A 215 -0.18 -21.23 -8.62
N GLU A 216 -1.10 -20.34 -8.25
CA GLU A 216 -1.81 -19.45 -9.17
C GLU A 216 -0.81 -18.61 -9.97
N LEU A 217 0.21 -18.05 -9.32
CA LEU A 217 1.31 -17.40 -10.02
C LEU A 217 1.97 -18.37 -11.00
N TYR A 218 2.31 -19.60 -10.59
CA TYR A 218 2.94 -20.58 -11.49
C TYR A 218 2.07 -20.97 -12.69
N GLU A 219 0.78 -21.18 -12.49
CA GLU A 219 -0.21 -21.55 -13.52
C GLU A 219 -0.50 -20.39 -14.48
N LEU A 220 -0.59 -19.16 -13.96
CA LEU A 220 -0.60 -17.94 -14.77
C LEU A 220 0.78 -17.69 -15.41
N THR A 221 1.87 -18.28 -14.88
CA THR A 221 3.27 -18.19 -15.36
C THR A 221 3.65 -19.13 -16.48
N TRP A 222 2.89 -19.12 -17.56
CA TRP A 222 3.54 -19.42 -18.82
C TRP A 222 4.56 -18.33 -19.18
N ARG A 223 5.76 -18.37 -18.57
CA ARG A 223 6.84 -17.37 -18.71
C ARG A 223 7.28 -17.19 -20.15
N GLU A 224 7.02 -18.19 -21.00
CA GLU A 224 7.32 -18.20 -22.43
C GLU A 224 6.20 -17.60 -23.30
N SER A 225 5.01 -17.32 -22.75
CA SER A 225 3.90 -16.69 -23.48
C SER A 225 3.92 -15.17 -23.30
N ALA A 226 4.01 -14.43 -24.42
CA ALA A 226 3.93 -12.98 -24.41
C ALA A 226 2.60 -12.47 -23.84
N GLN A 227 1.49 -13.15 -24.14
CA GLN A 227 0.16 -12.84 -23.64
C GLN A 227 0.08 -12.97 -22.12
N MET A 228 0.58 -14.08 -21.55
CA MET A 228 0.57 -14.29 -20.10
C MET A 228 1.55 -13.35 -19.37
N ASN A 229 2.66 -12.98 -20.01
CA ASN A 229 3.56 -11.96 -19.48
C ASN A 229 2.93 -10.56 -19.50
N ALA A 230 2.07 -10.24 -20.48
CA ALA A 230 1.27 -9.01 -20.49
C ALA A 230 0.24 -8.96 -19.34
N VAL A 231 -0.44 -10.09 -19.07
CA VAL A 231 -1.34 -10.21 -17.92
C VAL A 231 -0.60 -9.95 -16.61
N ARG A 232 0.58 -10.56 -16.40
CA ARG A 232 1.40 -10.28 -15.22
C ARG A 232 1.79 -8.83 -15.07
N TYR A 233 2.23 -8.23 -16.17
CA TYR A 233 2.66 -6.85 -16.16
C TYR A 233 1.49 -5.97 -15.72
N ALA A 234 0.28 -6.22 -16.24
CA ALA A 234 -0.93 -5.52 -15.81
C ALA A 234 -1.28 -5.77 -14.33
N GLU A 235 -1.13 -6.98 -13.80
CA GLU A 235 -1.33 -7.26 -12.37
C GLU A 235 -0.34 -6.47 -11.50
N ALA A 236 0.95 -6.49 -11.86
CA ALA A 236 2.00 -5.75 -11.16
C ALA A 236 1.73 -4.23 -11.19
N VAL A 237 1.27 -3.71 -12.32
CA VAL A 237 0.85 -2.31 -12.46
C VAL A 237 -0.40 -2.03 -11.61
N GLY A 238 -1.35 -2.96 -11.54
CA GLY A 238 -2.52 -2.87 -10.66
C GLY A 238 -2.14 -2.74 -9.19
N ASP A 239 -1.22 -3.60 -8.72
CA ASP A 239 -0.70 -3.54 -7.35
C ASP A 239 -0.03 -2.19 -7.05
N ILE A 240 0.75 -1.67 -7.99
CA ILE A 240 1.36 -0.34 -7.87
C ILE A 240 0.28 0.74 -7.83
N ALA A 241 -0.74 0.69 -8.69
CA ALA A 241 -1.83 1.67 -8.70
C ALA A 241 -2.58 1.72 -7.36
N VAL A 242 -2.83 0.56 -6.74
CA VAL A 242 -3.40 0.47 -5.37
C VAL A 242 -2.46 1.09 -4.34
N GLY A 243 -1.16 0.82 -4.44
CA GLY A 243 -0.13 1.46 -3.63
C GLY A 243 -0.17 2.98 -3.76
N LEU A 244 -0.11 3.50 -4.99
CA LEU A 244 -0.15 4.92 -5.31
C LEU A 244 -1.42 5.61 -4.77
N ARG A 245 -2.59 4.98 -4.90
CA ARG A 245 -3.84 5.48 -4.29
C ARG A 245 -3.74 5.60 -2.77
N SER A 246 -3.18 4.58 -2.12
CA SER A 246 -2.97 4.59 -0.67
C SER A 246 -2.04 5.73 -0.25
N VAL A 247 -0.97 5.98 -1.03
CA VAL A 247 -0.07 7.12 -0.81
C VAL A 247 -0.81 8.44 -0.96
N CYS A 248 -1.65 8.60 -1.99
CA CYS A 248 -2.41 9.82 -2.24
C CYS A 248 -3.33 10.15 -1.05
N ALA A 249 -4.10 9.17 -0.58
CA ALA A 249 -4.98 9.31 0.58
C ALA A 249 -4.19 9.72 1.84
N ALA A 250 -3.07 9.04 2.12
CA ALA A 250 -2.22 9.36 3.26
C ALA A 250 -1.63 10.78 3.16
N THR A 251 -1.11 11.14 1.99
CA THR A 251 -0.48 12.45 1.73
C THR A 251 -1.48 13.58 1.91
N LEU A 252 -2.72 13.42 1.43
CA LEU A 252 -3.79 14.41 1.61
C LEU A 252 -4.10 14.72 3.07
N ARG A 253 -4.05 13.69 3.94
CA ARG A 253 -4.23 13.88 5.38
C ARG A 253 -3.00 14.50 6.02
N VAL A 254 -1.82 13.92 5.79
CA VAL A 254 -0.57 14.40 6.40
C VAL A 254 -0.30 15.86 6.01
N TYR A 255 -0.61 16.26 4.78
CA TYR A 255 -0.50 17.63 4.30
C TYR A 255 -1.18 18.66 5.22
N ARG A 256 -2.28 18.29 5.89
CA ARG A 256 -3.03 19.16 6.82
C ARG A 256 -2.36 19.31 8.20
N LEU A 257 -1.39 18.45 8.51
CA LEU A 257 -0.62 18.46 9.75
C LEU A 257 0.82 18.96 9.53
N ARG A 258 1.04 19.75 8.48
CA ARG A 258 2.35 20.29 8.14
C ARG A 258 2.32 21.80 8.00
N VAL A 259 3.38 22.44 8.49
CA VAL A 259 3.63 23.88 8.30
C VAL A 259 4.44 24.05 7.01
N PRO A 260 3.85 24.60 5.94
CA PRO A 260 4.58 24.85 4.71
C PRO A 260 5.64 25.95 4.92
N PRO A 261 6.78 25.89 4.21
CA PRO A 261 7.79 26.96 4.28
C PRO A 261 7.28 28.30 3.73
N SER A 262 6.37 28.26 2.76
CA SER A 262 5.70 29.41 2.19
C SER A 262 4.30 29.07 1.67
N GLU A 263 3.47 30.09 1.43
CA GLU A 263 2.16 29.91 0.79
C GLU A 263 2.28 29.34 -0.64
N LEU A 264 3.35 29.70 -1.35
CA LEU A 264 3.64 29.17 -2.67
C LEU A 264 3.92 27.67 -2.61
N ASP A 265 4.76 27.22 -1.66
CA ASP A 265 5.06 25.80 -1.47
C ASP A 265 3.81 24.99 -1.12
N HIS A 266 2.93 25.57 -0.30
CA HIS A 266 1.62 24.99 0.01
C HIS A 266 0.80 24.77 -1.27
N LYS A 267 0.59 25.81 -2.05
CA LYS A 267 -0.19 25.74 -3.31
C LYS A 267 0.42 24.78 -4.32
N LEU A 268 1.73 24.83 -4.53
CA LEU A 268 2.43 23.95 -5.48
C LEU A 268 2.31 22.48 -5.07
N LEU A 269 2.46 22.16 -3.79
CA LEU A 269 2.31 20.78 -3.33
C LEU A 269 0.86 20.31 -3.47
N GLY A 270 -0.13 21.15 -3.17
CA GLY A 270 -1.54 20.85 -3.41
C GLY A 270 -1.84 20.51 -4.88
N ILE A 271 -1.31 21.30 -5.83
CA ILE A 271 -1.42 21.02 -7.28
C ILE A 271 -0.77 19.70 -7.64
N ARG A 272 0.41 19.38 -7.07
CA ARG A 272 1.11 18.11 -7.33
C ARG A 272 0.32 16.91 -6.81
N ILE A 273 -0.33 17.02 -5.65
CA ILE A 273 -1.21 15.97 -5.11
C ILE A 273 -2.41 15.75 -6.04
N GLN A 274 -3.03 16.82 -6.55
CA GLN A 274 -4.14 16.72 -7.52
C GLN A 274 -3.69 16.08 -8.83
N HIS A 275 -2.55 16.52 -9.39
CA HIS A 275 -1.96 15.92 -10.58
C HIS A 275 -1.69 14.42 -10.36
N PHE A 276 -1.14 14.05 -9.19
CA PHE A 276 -0.93 12.65 -8.88
C PHE A 276 -2.24 11.83 -8.88
N GLY A 277 -3.34 12.39 -8.35
CA GLY A 277 -4.67 11.78 -8.48
C GLY A 277 -5.05 11.48 -9.93
N LEU A 278 -4.86 12.44 -10.83
CA LEU A 278 -5.15 12.27 -12.27
C LEU A 278 -4.26 11.21 -12.93
N VAL A 279 -2.98 11.13 -12.55
CA VAL A 279 -2.05 10.11 -13.05
C VAL A 279 -2.54 8.70 -12.66
N ILE A 280 -2.98 8.53 -11.42
CA ILE A 280 -3.54 7.27 -10.93
C ILE A 280 -4.79 6.90 -11.74
N ASP A 281 -5.71 7.85 -11.93
CA ASP A 281 -6.96 7.58 -12.65
C ASP A 281 -6.71 7.15 -14.10
N GLU A 282 -5.73 7.75 -14.77
CA GLU A 282 -5.29 7.33 -16.10
C GLU A 282 -4.71 5.90 -16.10
N ILE A 283 -3.87 5.55 -15.12
CA ILE A 283 -3.32 4.18 -14.98
C ILE A 283 -4.47 3.19 -14.79
N THR A 284 -5.41 3.49 -13.89
CA THR A 284 -6.56 2.62 -13.62
C THR A 284 -7.49 2.49 -14.82
N ALA A 285 -7.73 3.56 -15.58
CA ALA A 285 -8.53 3.52 -16.80
C ALA A 285 -7.91 2.60 -17.86
N ARG A 286 -6.58 2.69 -18.07
CA ARG A 286 -5.85 1.80 -19.00
C ARG A 286 -5.86 0.36 -18.54
N LEU A 287 -5.67 0.10 -17.26
CA LEU A 287 -5.81 -1.24 -16.68
C LEU A 287 -7.22 -1.79 -16.93
N GLY A 288 -8.26 -0.99 -16.66
CA GLY A 288 -9.65 -1.39 -16.89
C GLY A 288 -9.96 -1.69 -18.37
N ALA A 289 -9.31 -0.97 -19.30
CA ALA A 289 -9.41 -1.28 -20.72
C ALA A 289 -8.70 -2.59 -21.08
N PHE A 290 -7.48 -2.81 -20.56
CA PHE A 290 -6.71 -4.05 -20.78
C PHE A 290 -7.40 -5.28 -20.17
N TRP A 291 -8.00 -5.18 -18.98
CA TRP A 291 -8.68 -6.31 -18.35
C TRP A 291 -9.82 -6.88 -19.20
N LYS A 292 -10.43 -6.06 -20.07
CA LYS A 292 -11.46 -6.51 -21.02
C LYS A 292 -10.89 -7.39 -22.15
N THR A 293 -9.59 -7.30 -22.44
CA THR A 293 -8.92 -8.08 -23.49
C THR A 293 -8.30 -9.38 -22.95
N VAL A 294 -8.17 -9.52 -21.63
CA VAL A 294 -7.53 -10.69 -20.98
C VAL A 294 -8.19 -12.03 -21.35
N PRO A 295 -9.52 -12.18 -21.39
CA PRO A 295 -10.16 -13.40 -21.86
C PRO A 295 -9.64 -13.89 -23.22
N GLN A 296 -9.56 -12.98 -24.19
CA GLN A 296 -9.08 -13.28 -25.55
C GLN A 296 -7.58 -13.60 -25.56
N LEU A 297 -6.79 -12.89 -24.75
CA LEU A 297 -5.35 -13.14 -24.62
C LEU A 297 -5.08 -14.52 -24.00
N MET A 298 -5.89 -14.94 -23.02
CA MET A 298 -5.80 -16.28 -22.44
C MET A 298 -6.14 -17.34 -23.48
N GLU A 299 -7.26 -17.22 -24.19
CA GLU A 299 -7.63 -18.15 -25.26
C GLU A 299 -6.52 -18.30 -26.31
N GLN A 300 -5.92 -17.18 -26.74
CA GLN A 300 -4.78 -17.19 -27.67
C GLN A 300 -3.55 -17.90 -27.09
N ALA A 301 -3.25 -17.70 -25.80
CA ALA A 301 -2.14 -18.36 -25.14
C ALA A 301 -2.32 -19.89 -25.10
N TYR A 302 -3.51 -20.37 -24.71
CA TYR A 302 -3.82 -21.81 -24.69
C TYR A 302 -3.82 -22.41 -26.10
N ALA A 303 -4.45 -21.73 -27.07
CA ALA A 303 -4.49 -22.18 -28.46
C ALA A 303 -3.08 -22.29 -29.09
N SER A 304 -2.17 -21.37 -28.76
CA SER A 304 -0.78 -21.38 -29.26
C SER A 304 -0.01 -22.65 -28.91
N ARG A 305 -0.51 -23.42 -27.93
CA ARG A 305 0.13 -24.62 -27.40
C ARG A 305 -0.71 -25.88 -27.57
N GLY A 306 -1.77 -25.78 -28.37
CA GLY A 306 -2.66 -26.90 -28.67
C GLY A 306 -3.45 -27.39 -27.47
N MET A 307 -3.68 -26.52 -26.48
CA MET A 307 -4.49 -26.81 -25.29
C MET A 307 -5.84 -26.09 -25.39
N GLU A 308 -6.88 -26.70 -24.82
CA GLU A 308 -8.15 -26.02 -24.62
C GLU A 308 -8.01 -25.05 -23.44
N SER A 309 -8.49 -23.82 -23.62
CA SER A 309 -8.60 -22.87 -22.51
C SER A 309 -9.59 -23.42 -21.49
N PRO A 310 -9.34 -23.28 -20.17
CA PRO A 310 -10.40 -23.44 -19.19
C PRO A 310 -11.57 -22.51 -19.56
N ARG A 311 -12.81 -22.99 -19.38
CA ARG A 311 -13.98 -22.15 -19.63
C ARG A 311 -13.98 -21.04 -18.59
N LEU A 312 -14.10 -19.79 -19.03
CA LEU A 312 -14.11 -18.63 -18.13
C LEU A 312 -15.23 -18.73 -17.08
N GLU A 313 -16.34 -19.39 -17.44
CA GLU A 313 -17.46 -19.73 -16.55
C GLU A 313 -16.99 -20.53 -15.32
N ASP A 314 -16.03 -21.44 -15.49
CA ASP A 314 -15.52 -22.32 -14.41
C ASP A 314 -14.51 -21.61 -13.48
N LEU A 315 -13.97 -20.45 -13.88
CA LEU A 315 -12.94 -19.69 -13.13
C LEU A 315 -13.52 -18.54 -12.28
N PHE A 316 -14.73 -18.09 -12.58
CA PHE A 316 -15.37 -16.95 -11.90
C PHE A 316 -16.61 -17.34 -11.07
N ASP A 317 -17.01 -18.62 -11.07
CA ASP A 317 -18.17 -19.12 -10.31
C ASP A 317 -18.01 -19.00 -8.78
N ASP A 318 -16.76 -18.94 -8.29
CA ASP A 318 -16.45 -18.74 -6.86
C ASP A 318 -16.68 -17.29 -6.36
N MET A 319 -17.11 -16.37 -7.22
CA MET A 319 -17.46 -14.99 -6.86
C MET A 319 -18.96 -14.71 -6.94
N SER A 320 -19.77 -15.69 -7.37
CA SER A 320 -21.23 -15.59 -7.52
C SER A 320 -22.03 -16.38 -6.49
N ASP A 321 -21.40 -17.12 -5.58
CA ASP A 321 -22.10 -17.76 -4.45
C ASP A 321 -22.40 -16.71 -3.35
N ASP A 322 -23.13 -15.67 -3.73
CA ASP A 322 -24.05 -15.00 -2.84
C ASP A 322 -25.09 -16.07 -2.51
N GLY A 323 -24.90 -16.75 -1.37
CA GLY A 323 -25.87 -17.68 -0.83
C GLY A 323 -27.25 -17.05 -0.84
N GLU A 324 -28.08 -17.52 -1.77
CA GLU A 324 -29.51 -17.43 -1.62
C GLU A 324 -29.81 -18.21 -0.33
N ASP A 325 -30.09 -17.47 0.74
CA ASP A 325 -30.84 -17.98 1.88
C ASP A 325 -32.14 -18.57 1.32
N GLU A 326 -32.12 -19.86 0.99
CA GLU A 326 -33.31 -20.68 0.89
C GLU A 326 -33.90 -20.76 2.30
N THR A 327 -34.78 -19.80 2.59
CA THR A 327 -35.72 -19.91 3.69
C THR A 327 -36.79 -20.93 3.31
N ASP A 328 -36.71 -22.11 3.90
CA ASP A 328 -37.89 -22.91 4.30
C ASP A 328 -38.23 -22.62 5.77
#